data_AF-A0A8J7M4Z5-F1
#
_entry.id   AF-A0A8J7M4Z5-F1
#
_cell.length_a   1.000
_cell.length_b   1.000
_cell.length_c   1.000
_cell.angle_alpha   90.00
_cell.angle_beta   90.00
_cell.angle_gamma   90.00
#
_symmetry.space_group_name_H-M   'P 1'
#
loop_
_entity.id
_entity.type
_entity.pdbx_description
1 polymer ?
#
loop_
_entity_poly.entity_id
_entity_poly.type
_entity_poly.pdbx_seq_one_letter_code
_entity_poly.pdbx_strand_id
1 'polypeptide(L)'
;MARRSSLYLSGLTVLSLAAGILLLQGAFAERQAAFSLAESARLVRELDLTDLCLFTEASYTRHPAVTDLSTPFQDGPLSLEHFPTGSLVGIPPHLTKTLARAY
;
A
#
# COMPACT_ATOMS: atom_id res chain seq x y z
N MET A 1 -24.73 -6.63 -41.01
CA MET A 1 -24.49 -5.49 -40.12
C MET A 1 -24.57 -5.97 -38.68
N ALA A 2 -23.49 -5.91 -37.90
CA ALA A 2 -23.52 -6.28 -36.49
C ALA A 2 -24.45 -5.32 -35.72
N ARG A 3 -25.34 -5.85 -34.89
CA ARG A 3 -26.24 -5.02 -34.07
C ARG A 3 -25.38 -4.26 -33.06
N ARG A 4 -25.58 -2.95 -32.87
CA ARG A 4 -24.78 -2.14 -31.92
C ARG A 4 -24.67 -2.76 -30.52
N SER A 5 -25.73 -3.47 -30.10
CA SER A 5 -25.78 -4.23 -28.86
C SER A 5 -24.77 -5.40 -28.79
N SER A 6 -24.48 -6.09 -29.90
CA SER A 6 -23.50 -7.18 -29.90
C SER A 6 -22.07 -6.66 -29.72
N LEU A 7 -21.75 -5.48 -30.27
CA LEU A 7 -20.45 -4.82 -30.09
C LEU A 7 -20.22 -4.38 -28.63
N TYR A 8 -21.27 -3.82 -28.00
CA TYR A 8 -21.21 -3.45 -26.59
C TYR A 8 -21.02 -4.69 -25.69
N LEU A 9 -21.80 -5.75 -25.93
CA LEU A 9 -21.69 -6.98 -25.15
C LEU A 9 -20.31 -7.64 -25.32
N SER A 10 -19.75 -7.68 -26.53
CA SER A 10 -18.39 -8.18 -26.73
C SER A 10 -17.36 -7.33 -25.98
N GLY A 11 -17.47 -5.99 -26.04
CA GLY A 11 -16.58 -5.10 -25.30
C GLY A 11 -16.66 -5.30 -23.79
N LEU A 12 -17.88 -5.41 -23.25
CA LEU A 12 -18.11 -5.68 -21.84
C LEU A 12 -17.52 -7.03 -21.42
N THR A 13 -17.74 -8.09 -22.20
CA THR A 13 -17.17 -9.41 -21.88
C THR A 13 -15.64 -9.40 -21.87
N VAL A 14 -15.01 -8.71 -22.81
CA VAL A 14 -13.54 -8.57 -22.85
C VAL A 14 -13.03 -7.81 -21.63
N LEU A 15 -13.68 -6.69 -21.26
CA LEU A 15 -13.30 -5.92 -20.08
C LEU A 15 -13.50 -6.72 -18.77
N SER A 16 -14.60 -7.45 -18.64
CA SER A 16 -14.85 -8.30 -17.48
C SER A 16 -13.82 -9.43 -17.36
N LEU A 17 -13.44 -10.06 -18.48
CA LEU A 17 -12.38 -11.06 -18.51
C LEU A 17 -11.02 -10.46 -18.12
N ALA A 18 -10.67 -9.30 -18.69
CA ALA A 18 -9.43 -8.61 -18.35
C ALA A 18 -9.37 -8.24 -16.85
N ALA A 19 -10.46 -7.71 -16.30
CA ALA A 19 -10.56 -7.41 -14.87
C ALA A 19 -10.41 -8.69 -14.02
N GLY A 20 -11.06 -9.79 -14.41
CA GLY A 20 -10.92 -11.08 -13.74
C GLY A 20 -9.47 -11.60 -13.74
N ILE A 21 -8.78 -11.49 -14.87
CA ILE A 21 -7.36 -11.88 -14.98
C ILE A 21 -6.49 -11.03 -14.06
N LEU A 22 -6.68 -9.70 -14.04
CA LEU A 22 -5.93 -8.80 -13.16
C LEU A 22 -6.12 -9.14 -11.68
N LEU A 23 -7.35 -9.43 -11.26
CA LEU A 23 -7.65 -9.82 -9.89
C LEU A 23 -6.99 -11.15 -9.51
N LEU A 24 -7.03 -12.14 -10.41
CA LEU A 24 -6.37 -13.43 -10.19
C LEU A 24 -4.85 -13.24 -10.08
N GLN A 25 -4.23 -12.49 -11.00
CA GLN A 25 -2.80 -12.18 -10.94
C GLN A 25 -2.42 -11.47 -9.64
N GLY A 26 -3.24 -10.50 -9.20
CA GLY A 26 -3.06 -9.83 -7.92
C GLY A 26 -3.08 -10.81 -6.74
N ALA A 27 -4.06 -11.72 -6.70
CA ALA A 27 -4.16 -12.72 -5.64
C ALA A 27 -2.98 -13.72 -5.64
N PHE A 28 -2.48 -14.11 -6.81
CA PHE A 28 -1.27 -14.94 -6.90
C PHE A 28 -0.01 -14.17 -6.49
N ALA A 29 0.12 -12.92 -6.91
CA ALA A 29 1.25 -12.05 -6.55
C ALA A 29 1.29 -11.79 -5.03
N GLU A 30 0.13 -11.56 -4.41
CA GLU A 30 0.02 -11.36 -2.96
C GLU A 30 0.50 -12.59 -2.19
N ARG A 31 0.09 -13.81 -2.60
CA ARG A 31 0.56 -15.06 -1.98
C ARG A 31 2.07 -15.23 -2.09
N GLN A 32 2.64 -14.91 -3.25
CA GLN A 32 4.09 -14.98 -3.45
C GLN A 32 4.81 -13.92 -2.61
N ALA A 33 4.28 -12.71 -2.55
CA ALA A 33 4.82 -11.62 -1.74
C ALA A 33 4.77 -11.94 -0.24
N ALA A 34 3.71 -12.60 0.24
CA ALA A 34 3.58 -13.01 1.63
C ALA A 34 4.70 -13.97 2.06
N PHE A 35 5.12 -14.88 1.17
CA PHE A 35 6.26 -15.76 1.44
C PHE A 35 7.57 -14.96 1.58
N SER A 36 7.86 -14.07 0.63
CA SER A 36 9.05 -13.21 0.67
C SER A 36 9.07 -12.29 1.90
N LEU A 37 7.90 -11.77 2.30
CA LEU A 37 7.74 -10.94 3.49
C LEU A 37 8.02 -11.76 4.76
N ALA A 38 7.51 -12.99 4.84
CA ALA A 38 7.74 -13.88 5.98
C ALA A 38 9.23 -14.24 6.14
N GLU A 39 9.94 -14.50 5.04
CA GLU A 39 11.39 -14.75 5.09
C GLU A 39 12.14 -13.50 5.54
N SER A 40 11.79 -12.33 5.02
CA SER A 40 12.41 -11.07 5.40
C SER A 40 12.18 -10.76 6.89
N ALA A 41 10.96 -11.01 7.40
CA ALA A 41 10.62 -10.88 8.81
C ALA A 41 11.42 -11.85 9.68
N ARG A 42 11.69 -13.08 9.20
CA ARG A 42 12.56 -14.04 9.89
C ARG A 42 13.98 -13.48 10.02
N LEU A 43 14.54 -12.96 8.93
CA LEU A 43 15.89 -12.39 8.92
C LEU A 43 16.03 -11.17 9.84
N VAL A 44 15.04 -10.28 9.85
CA VAL A 44 15.02 -9.13 10.78
C VAL A 44 15.10 -9.61 12.23
N ARG A 45 14.36 -10.67 12.58
CA ARG A 45 14.39 -11.25 13.92
C ARG A 45 15.71 -11.97 14.24
N GLU A 46 16.28 -12.71 13.30
CA GLU A 46 17.54 -13.44 13.48
C GLU A 46 18.75 -12.49 13.61
N LEU A 47 18.71 -11.35 12.92
CA LEU A 47 19.76 -10.34 12.93
C LEU A 47 19.55 -9.24 13.99
N ASP A 48 18.49 -9.36 14.80
CA ASP A 48 18.11 -8.38 15.84
C ASP A 48 17.98 -6.94 15.29
N LEU A 49 17.45 -6.84 14.06
CA LEU A 49 17.17 -5.56 13.42
C LEU A 49 15.86 -4.98 13.96
N THR A 50 15.82 -3.65 14.09
CA THR A 50 14.67 -2.97 14.71
C THR A 50 13.36 -3.15 13.94
N ASP A 51 13.40 -3.13 12.60
CA ASP A 51 12.21 -3.34 11.75
C ASP A 51 12.59 -3.60 10.28
N LEU A 52 11.64 -4.12 9.50
CA LEU A 52 11.73 -4.20 8.03
C LEU A 52 11.68 -2.79 7.42
N CYS A 53 12.52 -2.56 6.41
CA CYS A 53 12.43 -1.37 5.56
C CYS A 53 11.29 -1.57 4.56
N LEU A 54 10.08 -1.08 4.87
CA LEU A 54 8.90 -1.29 4.03
C LEU A 54 8.95 -0.47 2.73
N PHE A 55 9.58 0.71 2.80
CA PHE A 55 9.71 1.62 1.68
C PHE A 55 11.06 2.31 1.71
N THR A 56 11.56 2.74 0.56
CA THR A 56 12.87 3.40 0.45
C THR A 56 12.76 4.90 0.21
N GLU A 57 11.57 5.42 -0.11
CA GLU A 57 11.38 6.82 -0.49
C GLU A 57 11.29 7.76 0.71
N ALA A 58 10.15 7.79 1.43
CA ALA A 58 9.97 8.66 2.58
C ALA A 58 10.63 8.08 3.84
N SER A 59 11.50 8.85 4.50
CA SER A 59 12.27 8.42 5.68
C SER A 59 11.38 7.89 6.81
N TYR A 60 10.22 8.51 7.02
CA TYR A 60 9.25 8.16 8.05
C TYR A 60 8.37 6.94 7.70
N THR A 61 8.53 6.40 6.49
CA THR A 61 7.83 5.20 6.03
C THR A 61 8.75 3.98 5.98
N ARG A 62 10.06 4.18 6.12
CA ARG A 62 11.05 3.09 6.05
C ARG A 62 10.98 2.19 7.28
N HIS A 63 11.02 2.78 8.47
CA HIS A 63 11.01 2.06 9.75
C HIS A 63 9.95 2.65 10.67
N PRO A 64 8.68 2.23 10.55
CA PRO A 64 7.58 2.80 11.32
C PRO A 64 7.80 2.75 12.83
N ALA A 65 8.50 1.73 13.34
CA ALA A 65 8.79 1.57 14.76
C ALA A 65 9.74 2.64 15.35
N VAL A 66 10.61 3.24 14.53
CA VAL A 66 11.67 4.18 14.97
C VAL A 66 11.41 5.61 14.49
N THR A 67 10.47 5.75 13.57
CA THR A 67 10.15 7.02 12.95
C THR A 67 9.48 7.98 13.93
N ASP A 68 9.92 9.24 13.92
CA ASP A 68 9.25 10.32 14.64
C ASP A 68 7.97 10.78 13.93
N LEU A 69 6.91 11.02 14.71
CA LEU A 69 5.62 11.52 14.26
C LEU A 69 5.70 12.92 13.64
N SER A 70 6.77 13.67 13.92
CA SER A 70 6.98 15.02 13.37
C SER A 70 7.70 15.04 12.01
N THR A 71 8.11 13.88 11.49
CA THR A 71 8.87 13.77 10.24
C THR A 71 8.06 13.98 8.95
N PRO A 72 6.78 13.59 8.86
CA PRO A 72 5.95 13.97 7.73
C PRO A 72 5.87 15.49 7.56
N PHE A 73 5.99 15.98 6.33
CA PHE A 73 5.87 17.42 5.98
C PHE A 73 6.92 18.36 6.59
N GLN A 74 8.11 17.87 6.95
CA GLN A 74 9.21 18.71 7.50
C GLN A 74 9.76 19.76 6.51
N ASP A 75 9.39 19.71 5.24
CA ASP A 75 9.80 20.70 4.23
C ASP A 75 9.24 22.11 4.50
N GLY A 76 8.15 22.23 5.27
CA GLY A 76 7.58 23.50 5.70
C GLY A 76 6.05 23.52 5.74
N PRO A 77 5.44 24.57 6.33
CA PRO A 77 3.99 24.70 6.37
C PRO A 77 3.42 24.76 4.95
N LEU A 78 2.40 23.93 4.68
CA LEU A 78 1.76 23.76 3.37
C LEU A 78 2.65 23.16 2.26
N SER A 79 3.82 22.60 2.60
CA SER A 79 4.62 21.87 1.61
C SER A 79 3.89 20.60 1.17
N LEU A 80 3.85 20.35 -0.13
CA LEU A 80 3.30 19.12 -0.68
C LEU A 80 4.33 18.01 -0.58
N GLU A 81 3.89 16.85 -0.11
CA GLU A 81 4.77 15.70 0.03
C GLU A 81 5.08 15.07 -1.33
N HIS A 82 6.37 14.87 -1.62
CA HIS A 82 6.81 14.38 -2.94
C HIS A 82 6.87 12.86 -3.01
N PHE A 83 6.79 12.18 -1.86
CA PHE A 83 6.90 10.74 -1.77
C PHE A 83 5.50 10.11 -1.75
N PRO A 84 5.10 9.35 -2.78
CA PRO A 84 3.77 8.73 -2.85
C PRO A 84 3.51 7.80 -1.67
N THR A 85 4.57 7.20 -1.15
CA THR A 85 4.55 6.33 0.02
C THR A 85 3.96 7.01 1.28
N GLY A 86 4.09 8.34 1.41
CA GLY A 86 3.49 9.07 2.53
C GLY A 86 1.98 8.89 2.66
N SER A 87 1.28 8.66 1.53
CA SER A 87 -0.16 8.40 1.51
C SER A 87 -0.55 6.95 1.87
N LEU A 88 0.41 6.03 1.91
CA LEU A 88 0.17 4.61 2.21
C LEU A 88 0.27 4.31 3.71
N VAL A 89 0.95 5.18 4.47
CA VAL A 89 1.09 5.02 5.92
C VAL A 89 -0.12 5.67 6.61
N GLY A 90 -0.98 4.83 7.16
CA GLY A 90 -2.16 5.27 7.90
C GLY A 90 -1.83 5.86 9.26
N ILE A 91 -2.79 6.61 9.82
CA ILE A 91 -2.70 7.16 11.18
C ILE A 91 -2.50 6.01 12.18
N PRO A 92 -1.54 6.12 13.12
CA PRO A 92 -1.33 5.10 14.15
C PRO A 92 -2.63 4.75 14.90
N PRO A 93 -2.92 3.44 15.15
CA PRO A 93 -4.21 2.99 15.68
C PRO A 93 -4.60 3.63 17.02
N HIS A 94 -3.61 4.02 17.83
CA HIS A 94 -3.85 4.64 19.13
C HIS A 94 -4.34 6.10 19.01
N LEU A 95 -3.99 6.82 17.93
CA LEU A 95 -4.50 8.16 17.66
C LEU A 95 -5.89 8.13 17.03
N THR A 96 -6.23 7.07 16.30
CA THR A 96 -7.57 6.89 15.71
C THR A 96 -8.67 6.81 16.76
N LYS A 97 -8.40 6.16 17.91
CA LYS A 97 -9.35 6.08 19.04
C LYS A 97 -9.63 7.43 19.69
N THR A 98 -8.64 8.31 19.73
CA THR A 98 -8.76 9.65 20.32
C THR A 98 -9.60 10.56 19.43
N LEU A 99 -9.38 10.50 18.11
CA LEU A 99 -10.17 11.27 17.14
C LEU A 99 -11.63 10.81 17.09
N ALA A 100 -11.89 9.51 17.16
CA ALA A 100 -13.26 8.97 17.19
C ALA A 100 -14.06 9.34 18.45
N ARG A 101 -13.41 9.86 19.50
CA ARG A 101 -14.07 10.39 20.71
C ARG A 101 -14.27 11.90 20.70
N ALA A 102 -13.61 12.60 19.77
CA ALA A 102 -13.66 14.05 19.65
C ALA A 102 -14.75 14.54 18.68
N TYR A 103 -15.39 13.62 17.96
CA TYR A 103 -16.56 13.82 17.09
C TYR A 103 -17.76 13.05 17.65
#